data_AF-A0A3M1MYZ8-F1
#
_entry.id   AF-A0A3M1MYZ8-F1
#
_cell.length_a   1.000
_cell.length_b   1.000
_cell.length_c   1.000
_cell.angle_alpha   90.00
_cell.angle_beta   90.00
_cell.angle_gamma   90.00
#
_symmetry.space_group_name_H-M   'P 1'
#
loop_
_entity.id
_entity.type
_entity.pdbx_description
1 polymer ?
#
loop_
_entity_poly.entity_id
_entity_poly.type
_entity_poly.pdbx_seq_one_letter_code
_entity_poly.pdbx_strand_id
1 'polypeptide(L)'
;MHSAFTILHSPFSIHHSPFSLPMSLSILPLTLGPVQTNTYLVADPETRTCAVIDPAWDGQRIVAAARKRNWRIANIWLTHAHFDHIGGAGAVSDAHNPPIPVALHPAHYPLWRHKGGAP
;
A
#
# COMPACT_ATOMS: atom_id res chain seq x y z
N MET A 1 0.96 58.44 -24.60
CA MET A 1 1.32 57.09 -25.11
C MET A 1 2.09 56.39 -24.01
N HIS A 2 1.48 55.43 -23.31
CA HIS A 2 2.12 54.36 -22.53
C HIS A 2 0.96 53.54 -21.94
N SER A 3 0.72 52.35 -22.50
CA SER A 3 -0.13 51.32 -21.89
C SER A 3 0.77 50.12 -21.66
N ALA A 4 0.86 49.67 -20.41
CA ALA A 4 1.62 48.50 -20.03
C ALA A 4 0.75 47.61 -19.12
N PHE A 5 0.58 46.38 -19.62
CA PHE A 5 0.44 45.11 -18.91
C PHE A 5 -0.76 44.89 -17.98
N THR A 6 -1.72 44.12 -18.50
CA THR A 6 -2.54 43.19 -17.71
C THR A 6 -1.88 41.81 -17.76
N ILE A 7 -1.52 41.25 -16.60
CA ILE A 7 -1.42 39.80 -16.41
C ILE A 7 -2.14 39.47 -15.09
N LEU A 8 -3.32 38.84 -15.20
CA LEU A 8 -3.98 38.21 -14.05
C LEU A 8 -3.19 36.97 -13.65
N HIS A 9 -2.51 37.02 -12.51
CA HIS A 9 -2.09 35.81 -11.80
C HIS A 9 -3.06 35.60 -10.63
N SER A 10 -3.89 34.57 -10.75
CA SER A 10 -4.64 34.00 -9.63
C SER A 10 -3.66 33.50 -8.56
N PRO A 11 -3.70 33.99 -7.31
CA PRO A 11 -2.92 33.38 -6.25
C PRO A 11 -3.60 32.07 -5.86
N PHE A 12 -3.09 30.94 -6.33
CA PHE A 12 -3.32 29.67 -5.66
C PHE A 12 -2.60 29.76 -4.31
N SER A 13 -3.29 30.27 -3.28
CA SER A 13 -2.75 30.31 -1.93
C SER A 13 -2.67 28.89 -1.40
N ILE A 14 -1.45 28.36 -1.33
CA ILE A 14 -1.13 27.17 -0.56
C ILE A 14 -1.30 27.56 0.91
N HIS A 15 -2.44 27.22 1.51
CA HIS A 15 -2.63 27.37 2.95
C HIS A 15 -1.76 26.31 3.66
N HIS A 16 -0.51 26.66 3.93
CA HIS A 16 0.28 25.95 4.94
C HIS A 16 -0.29 26.28 6.31
N SER A 17 -1.08 25.36 6.85
CA SER A 17 -1.50 25.41 8.26
C SER A 17 -0.25 25.39 9.15
N PRO A 18 -0.13 26.30 10.15
CA PRO A 18 1.00 26.33 11.10
C PRO A 18 1.00 25.16 12.10
N PHE A 19 0.10 24.18 11.93
CA PHE A 19 -0.05 23.01 12.78
C PHE A 19 0.03 21.70 11.97
N SER A 20 1.11 21.50 11.22
CA SER A 20 1.40 20.17 10.65
C SER A 20 2.12 19.36 11.73
N LEU A 21 1.38 18.52 12.46
CA LEU A 21 2.01 17.46 13.25
C LEU A 21 2.92 16.64 12.31
N PRO A 22 4.06 16.11 12.77
CA PRO A 22 4.89 15.26 11.93
C PRO A 22 4.02 14.12 11.40
N MET A 23 3.89 14.01 10.08
CA MET A 23 3.17 12.91 9.42
C MET A 23 3.90 11.61 9.77
N SER A 24 3.43 10.93 10.80
CA SER A 24 3.98 9.68 11.28
C SER A 24 3.21 8.53 10.64
N LEU A 25 3.91 7.49 10.20
CA LEU A 25 3.30 6.25 9.71
C LEU A 25 3.46 5.17 10.77
N SER A 26 2.42 4.38 10.98
CA SER A 26 2.49 3.15 11.77
C SER A 26 2.93 1.99 10.86
N ILE A 27 4.01 1.30 11.21
CA ILE A 27 4.52 0.16 10.45
C ILE A 27 4.49 -1.08 11.33
N LEU A 28 3.90 -2.15 10.82
CA LEU A 28 3.89 -3.47 11.46
C LEU A 28 4.53 -4.51 10.52
N PRO A 29 5.72 -5.04 10.88
CA PRO A 29 6.26 -6.21 10.22
C PRO A 29 5.56 -7.49 10.69
N LEU A 30 5.33 -8.41 9.77
CA LEU A 30 4.90 -9.78 10.01
C LEU A 30 5.84 -10.73 9.27
N THR A 31 6.45 -11.65 9.99
CA THR A 31 7.27 -12.72 9.38
C THR A 31 6.38 -13.94 9.13
N LEU A 32 6.23 -14.34 7.87
CA LEU A 32 5.22 -15.30 7.40
C LEU A 32 5.84 -16.37 6.49
N GLY A 33 5.15 -17.51 6.39
CA GLY A 33 5.52 -18.59 5.47
C GLY A 33 6.74 -19.42 5.88
N PRO A 34 7.07 -20.44 5.10
CA PRO A 34 8.13 -21.41 5.41
C PRO A 34 9.54 -20.81 5.33
N VAL A 35 9.74 -19.78 4.51
CA VAL A 35 11.04 -19.11 4.32
C VAL A 35 11.14 -17.80 5.10
N GLN A 36 10.19 -17.54 6.02
CA GLN A 36 10.22 -16.39 6.92
C GLN A 36 10.28 -15.03 6.19
N THR A 37 9.50 -14.88 5.12
CA THR A 37 9.41 -13.62 4.35
C THR A 37 8.64 -12.57 5.13
N ASN A 38 9.09 -11.33 5.06
CA ASN A 38 8.46 -10.21 5.74
C ASN A 38 7.34 -9.59 4.91
N THR A 39 6.16 -9.52 5.49
CA THR A 39 5.04 -8.68 5.05
C THR A 39 4.97 -7.44 5.94
N TYR A 40 4.67 -6.29 5.36
CA TYR A 40 4.50 -5.05 6.13
C TYR A 40 3.08 -4.52 6.00
N LEU A 41 2.48 -4.14 7.12
CA LEU A 41 1.30 -3.28 7.13
C LEU A 41 1.74 -1.87 7.48
N VAL A 42 1.51 -0.93 6.57
CA VAL A 42 1.81 0.49 6.74
C VAL A 42 0.49 1.22 6.82
N ALA A 43 0.24 1.94 7.92
CA ALA A 43 -1.01 2.63 8.14
C ALA A 43 -0.79 4.09 8.51
N ASP A 44 -1.66 4.93 7.97
CA ASP A 44 -1.83 6.30 8.42
C ASP A 44 -2.58 6.29 9.78
N PRO A 45 -1.99 6.84 10.86
CA PRO A 45 -2.60 6.85 12.18
C PRO A 45 -3.89 7.69 12.25
N GLU A 46 -4.06 8.69 11.38
CA GLU A 46 -5.24 9.56 11.37
C GLU A 46 -6.42 8.86 10.69
N THR A 47 -6.25 8.45 9.43
CA THR A 47 -7.34 7.84 8.66
C THR A 47 -7.50 6.33 8.89
N ARG A 48 -6.50 5.69 9.51
CA ARG A 48 -6.36 4.23 9.64
C ARG A 48 -6.33 3.48 8.30
N THR A 49 -6.12 4.20 7.20
CA THR A 49 -5.94 3.60 5.88
C THR A 49 -4.61 2.86 5.85
N CYS A 50 -4.62 1.64 5.36
CA CYS A 50 -3.48 0.74 5.40
C CYS A 50 -3.13 0.17 4.03
N ALA A 51 -1.83 0.15 3.72
CA ALA A 51 -1.24 -0.61 2.64
C ALA A 51 -0.63 -1.90 3.20
N VAL A 52 -0.86 -3.01 2.51
CA VAL A 52 -0.13 -4.27 2.72
C VAL A 52 0.96 -4.38 1.66
N ILE A 53 2.20 -4.52 2.09
CA ILE A 53 3.37 -4.70 1.23
C ILE A 53 3.80 -6.16 1.33
N ASP A 54 3.94 -6.82 0.18
CA ASP A 54 4.39 -8.20 0.03
C ASP A 54 3.64 -9.18 0.95
N PRO A 55 2.34 -9.41 0.74
CA PRO A 55 1.57 -10.40 1.49
C PRO A 55 2.09 -11.82 1.21
N ALA A 56 3.05 -12.25 2.02
CA ALA A 56 3.91 -13.39 1.79
C ALA A 56 3.17 -14.73 1.90
N TRP A 57 2.50 -14.96 3.03
CA TRP A 57 1.77 -16.19 3.33
C TRP A 57 0.60 -15.91 4.26
N ASP A 58 -0.35 -16.85 4.36
CA ASP A 58 -1.49 -16.80 5.30
C ASP A 58 -2.18 -15.41 5.33
N GLY A 59 -2.84 -15.06 4.23
CA GLY A 59 -3.51 -13.77 4.10
C GLY A 59 -4.58 -13.50 5.17
N GLN A 60 -5.17 -14.55 5.77
CA GLN A 60 -6.11 -14.39 6.88
C GLN A 60 -5.43 -13.82 8.13
N ARG A 61 -4.20 -14.26 8.44
CA ARG A 61 -3.40 -13.69 9.52
C ARG A 61 -3.05 -12.22 9.28
N ILE A 62 -2.78 -11.83 8.03
CA ILE A 62 -2.54 -10.42 7.65
C ILE A 62 -3.79 -9.58 7.91
N VAL A 63 -4.95 -10.03 7.40
CA VAL A 63 -6.23 -9.35 7.58
C VAL A 63 -6.61 -9.25 9.06
N ALA A 64 -6.40 -10.31 9.84
CA ALA A 64 -6.64 -10.31 11.27
C ALA A 64 -5.73 -9.30 12.01
N ALA A 65 -4.46 -9.18 11.61
CA ALA A 65 -3.52 -8.23 12.21
C ALA A 65 -3.93 -6.76 11.97
N ALA A 66 -4.44 -6.45 10.76
CA ALA A 66 -5.02 -5.14 10.44
C ALA A 66 -6.29 -4.87 11.24
N ARG A 67 -7.22 -5.83 11.26
CA ARG A 67 -8.49 -5.72 12.00
C ARG A 67 -8.29 -5.48 13.49
N LYS A 68 -7.34 -6.18 14.13
CA LYS A 68 -6.99 -5.99 15.55
C LYS A 68 -6.54 -4.57 15.88
N ARG A 69 -6.02 -3.83 14.89
CA ARG A 69 -5.54 -2.43 15.02
C ARG A 69 -6.55 -1.41 14.49
N ASN A 70 -7.75 -1.85 14.12
CA ASN A 70 -8.76 -1.04 13.45
C ASN A 70 -8.24 -0.39 12.16
N TRP A 71 -7.29 -1.03 11.47
CA TRP A 71 -6.76 -0.57 10.19
C TRP A 71 -7.60 -1.09 9.03
N ARG A 72 -7.90 -0.21 8.07
CA ARG A 72 -8.62 -0.54 6.85
C ARG A 72 -7.64 -0.71 5.71
N ILE A 73 -7.42 -1.95 5.29
CA ILE A 73 -6.59 -2.23 4.12
C ILE A 73 -7.30 -1.63 2.90
N ALA A 74 -6.57 -0.81 2.14
CA ALA A 74 -7.06 -0.17 0.93
C ALA A 74 -6.16 -0.44 -0.28
N ASN A 75 -4.93 -0.93 -0.03
CA ASN A 75 -3.92 -1.15 -1.06
C ASN A 75 -3.15 -2.44 -0.78
N ILE A 76 -2.82 -3.19 -1.83
CA ILE A 76 -1.92 -4.33 -1.81
C ILE A 76 -0.81 -4.06 -2.82
N TRP A 77 0.44 -3.98 -2.34
CA TRP A 77 1.61 -3.66 -3.16
C TRP A 77 2.62 -4.79 -3.13
N LEU A 78 3.12 -5.14 -4.31
CA LEU A 78 4.19 -6.11 -4.48
C LEU A 78 5.47 -5.40 -4.91
N THR A 79 6.56 -5.62 -4.18
CA THR A 79 7.90 -5.17 -4.56
C THR A 79 8.37 -5.88 -5.82
N HIS A 80 8.11 -7.20 -5.87
CA HIS A 80 8.35 -8.08 -7.00
C HIS A 80 7.46 -9.32 -6.88
N ALA A 81 7.51 -10.23 -7.86
CA ALA A 81 6.58 -11.35 -7.95
C ALA A 81 7.18 -12.71 -7.57
N HIS A 82 8.14 -12.82 -6.65
CA HIS A 82 8.54 -14.16 -6.17
C HIS A 82 7.44 -14.81 -5.32
N PHE A 83 7.37 -16.14 -5.35
CA PHE A 83 6.30 -16.92 -4.74
C PHE A 83 6.07 -16.61 -3.26
N ASP A 84 7.17 -16.34 -2.53
CA ASP A 84 7.18 -16.09 -1.10
C ASP A 84 6.74 -14.66 -0.72
N HIS A 85 6.62 -13.75 -1.69
CA HIS A 85 6.08 -12.40 -1.50
C HIS A 85 4.60 -12.25 -1.90
N ILE A 86 4.06 -13.21 -2.66
CA ILE A 86 2.71 -13.12 -3.24
C ILE A 86 1.70 -14.12 -2.66
N GLY A 87 2.15 -15.12 -1.90
CA GLY A 87 1.33 -16.27 -1.49
C GLY A 87 0.08 -15.93 -0.68
N GLY A 88 0.08 -14.79 0.03
CA GLY A 88 -1.07 -14.27 0.77
C GLY A 88 -1.95 -13.27 0.00
N ALA A 89 -1.53 -12.79 -1.18
CA ALA A 89 -2.16 -11.66 -1.87
C ALA A 89 -3.64 -11.87 -2.20
N GLY A 90 -3.99 -13.05 -2.73
CA GLY A 90 -5.37 -13.38 -3.10
C GLY A 90 -6.29 -13.35 -1.89
N ALA A 91 -5.91 -14.02 -0.80
CA ALA A 91 -6.71 -14.04 0.42
C ALA A 91 -6.90 -12.64 1.05
N VAL A 92 -5.90 -11.75 0.96
CA VAL A 92 -6.05 -10.36 1.41
C VAL A 92 -7.00 -9.59 0.50
N SER A 93 -6.90 -9.77 -0.82
CA SER A 93 -7.79 -9.12 -1.80
C SER A 93 -9.25 -9.53 -1.59
N ASP A 94 -9.51 -10.84 -1.55
CA ASP A 94 -10.85 -11.43 -1.50
C ASP A 94 -11.54 -11.24 -0.14
N ALA A 95 -10.80 -10.91 0.92
CA ALA A 95 -11.36 -10.58 2.22
C ALA A 95 -12.12 -9.23 2.26
N HIS A 96 -12.13 -8.49 1.15
CA HIS A 96 -12.76 -7.19 0.99
C HIS A 96 -13.81 -7.24 -0.13
N ASN A 97 -14.83 -6.39 -0.02
CA ASN A 97 -15.90 -6.28 -1.03
C ASN A 97 -16.09 -4.80 -1.43
N PRO A 98 -15.73 -4.41 -2.67
CA PRO A 98 -15.15 -5.25 -3.72
C PRO A 98 -13.72 -5.73 -3.37
N PRO A 99 -13.21 -6.78 -4.05
CA PRO A 99 -11.82 -7.21 -3.88
C PRO A 99 -10.82 -6.07 -4.16
N ILE A 100 -9.75 -6.00 -3.38
CA ILE A 100 -8.73 -4.95 -3.53
C ILE A 100 -7.76 -5.33 -4.66
N PRO A 101 -7.53 -4.47 -5.66
CA PRO A 101 -6.55 -4.74 -6.71
C PRO A 101 -5.12 -4.88 -6.14
N VAL A 102 -4.36 -5.82 -6.70
CA VAL A 102 -2.94 -6.01 -6.39
C VAL A 102 -2.11 -5.19 -7.37
N ALA A 103 -1.32 -4.25 -6.85
CA ALA A 103 -0.39 -3.47 -7.67
C ALA A 103 0.95 -4.19 -7.81
N LEU A 104 1.40 -4.36 -9.06
CA LEU A 104 2.67 -5.00 -9.42
C LEU A 104 3.30 -4.23 -10.59
N HIS A 105 4.61 -4.02 -10.54
CA HIS A 105 5.32 -3.40 -11.67
C HIS A 105 5.23 -4.29 -12.93
N PRO A 106 4.96 -3.76 -14.13
CA PRO A 106 4.73 -4.55 -15.34
C PRO A 106 5.88 -5.50 -15.72
N ALA A 107 7.13 -5.14 -15.41
CA ALA A 107 8.29 -5.99 -15.67
C ALA A 107 8.26 -7.33 -14.91
N HIS A 108 7.49 -7.43 -13.81
CA HIS A 108 7.33 -8.67 -13.05
C HIS A 108 6.12 -9.50 -13.49
N TYR A 109 5.36 -9.03 -14.48
CA TYR A 109 4.20 -9.76 -14.99
C TYR A 109 4.53 -11.17 -15.51
N PRO A 110 5.64 -11.42 -16.24
CA PRO A 110 6.01 -12.78 -16.65
C PRO A 110 6.15 -13.72 -15.45
N LEU A 111 6.87 -13.30 -14.41
CA LEU A 111 7.09 -14.11 -13.21
C LEU A 111 5.78 -14.37 -12.43
N TRP A 112 4.91 -13.35 -12.33
CA TRP A 112 3.55 -13.52 -11.78
C TRP A 112 2.75 -14.59 -12.52
N ARG A 113 2.80 -14.60 -13.86
CA ARG A 113 2.15 -15.63 -14.69
C ARG A 113 2.72 -17.02 -14.47
N HIS A 114 3.99 -17.12 -14.06
CA HIS A 114 4.64 -18.35 -13.60
C HIS A 114 4.47 -18.62 -12.11
N LYS A 115 3.42 -18.07 -11.47
CA LYS A 115 3.09 -18.27 -10.04
C LYS A 115 4.27 -17.98 -9.11
N GLY A 116 5.07 -17.00 -9.49
CA GLY A 116 6.20 -16.51 -8.73
C GLY A 116 7.47 -17.36 -8.76
N GLY A 117 7.59 -18.26 -9.73
CA GLY A 117 8.79 -19.07 -9.92
C GLY A 117 9.00 -20.10 -8.80
N ALA A 118 7.93 -20.44 -8.06
CA ALA A 118 7.97 -21.60 -7.18
C ALA A 118 8.35 -22.85 -8.00
N PRO A 119 9.30 -23.67 -7.51
CA PRO A 119 9.65 -24.93 -8.16
C PRO A 119 8.46 -25.91 -8.19
#